data_AF-A0A1V2JTF5-F1
#
_entry.id   AF-A0A1V2JTF5-F1
#
_cell.length_a   1.000
_cell.length_b   1.000
_cell.length_c   1.000
_cell.angle_alpha   90.00
_cell.angle_beta   90.00
_cell.angle_gamma   90.00
#
_symmetry.space_group_name_H-M   'P 1'
#
loop_
_entity.id
_entity.type
_entity.pdbx_description
1 polymer ?
#
loop_
_entity_poly.entity_id
_entity_poly.type
_entity_poly.pdbx_seq_one_letter_code
_entity_poly.pdbx_strand_id
1 'polypeptide(L)'
;MYSNHHAKRLVSLKGEIIKINADIQNLRADLEWFERFDQESNHSRLAQMQRETLAAREQLARVEQSIKASRAELNSAKGVAEAGWSPLHWFSSERRVAERQVSTLQERLAQFKSRQEGLVSGLGESEREQLRLSANSRRYQGFDSLQAKATITQLDNDVQRLQGVADEVRKASAHWEAVAGEVYRNWKTTHDQLRATERDIIDAECFINQLDNAQSSFDKRMAHDECENRFGVGQRSPDRVLKDRQFHQRKLEREEEKRKRRLRDTIRLLENEIRNLVVDGNNLCYLNEAGGKRRFIGLEVLKTLVPHLAATYGVTLVFDPGIRRQLDMCDNALQAMFPQARVLVMPPTLTADHPVLAAAEFDVETYVISNDHYSDYPDMAAVREDRVLHTVVHRDSVQIPQLQVLQPY
;
A
#
# COMPACT_ATOMS: atom_id res chain seq x y z
N MET A 1 -5.72 7.15 11.43
CA MET A 1 -4.29 7.20 11.83
C MET A 1 -3.91 6.07 12.79
N TYR A 2 -4.65 4.95 12.78
CA TYR A 2 -4.28 3.70 13.46
C TYR A 2 -4.46 2.62 12.41
N SER A 3 -3.39 2.16 11.80
CA SER A 3 -3.47 1.11 10.78
C SER A 3 -2.24 0.25 10.89
N ASN A 4 -2.37 -1.03 10.56
CA ASN A 4 -1.24 -1.95 10.51
C ASN A 4 -0.24 -1.49 9.42
N HIS A 5 0.72 -0.64 9.79
CA HIS A 5 1.72 -0.09 8.87
C HIS A 5 2.63 -1.20 8.32
N HIS A 6 2.87 -2.24 9.14
CA HIS A 6 3.59 -3.44 8.73
C HIS A 6 2.87 -4.18 7.59
N ALA A 7 1.54 -4.26 7.60
CA ALA A 7 0.78 -4.88 6.52
C ALA A 7 0.97 -4.13 5.18
N LYS A 8 0.92 -2.80 5.20
CA LYS A 8 1.20 -1.97 4.01
C LYS A 8 2.64 -2.13 3.52
N ARG A 9 3.60 -2.12 4.45
CA ARG A 9 5.03 -2.31 4.13
C ARG A 9 5.27 -3.70 3.53
N LEU A 10 4.61 -4.74 4.05
CA LEU A 10 4.70 -6.10 3.52
C LEU A 10 4.23 -6.19 2.07
N VAL A 11 3.15 -5.49 1.71
CA VAL A 11 2.67 -5.42 0.32
C VAL A 11 3.72 -4.75 -0.59
N SER A 12 4.33 -3.65 -0.15
CA SER A 12 5.41 -2.98 -0.89
C SER A 12 6.60 -3.90 -1.13
N LEU A 13 7.10 -4.54 -0.06
CA LEU A 13 8.24 -5.45 -0.12
C LEU A 13 7.99 -6.63 -1.06
N LYS A 14 6.79 -7.23 -1.00
CA LYS A 14 6.39 -8.28 -1.93
C LYS A 14 6.38 -7.80 -3.38
N GLY A 15 5.89 -6.59 -3.63
CA GLY A 15 5.92 -5.97 -4.95
C GLY A 15 7.34 -5.74 -5.48
N GLU A 16 8.25 -5.27 -4.62
CA GLU A 16 9.67 -5.08 -4.94
C GLU A 16 10.35 -6.42 -5.28
N ILE A 17 10.13 -7.45 -4.46
CA ILE A 17 10.67 -8.81 -4.70
C ILE A 17 10.17 -9.37 -6.04
N ILE A 18 8.88 -9.18 -6.38
CA ILE A 18 8.32 -9.63 -7.66
C ILE A 18 9.01 -8.94 -8.84
N LYS A 19 9.24 -7.63 -8.75
CA LYS A 19 9.93 -6.87 -9.81
C LYS A 19 11.36 -7.36 -10.00
N ILE A 20 12.12 -7.47 -8.91
CA ILE A 20 13.52 -7.94 -8.98
C ILE A 20 13.58 -9.36 -9.55
N ASN A 21 12.67 -10.25 -9.14
CA ASN A 21 12.61 -11.60 -9.71
C ASN A 21 12.30 -11.57 -11.21
N ALA A 22 11.41 -10.70 -11.68
CA ALA A 22 11.16 -10.55 -13.10
C ALA A 22 12.41 -10.08 -13.87
N ASP A 23 13.17 -9.12 -13.31
CA ASP A 23 14.43 -8.64 -13.89
C ASP A 23 15.49 -9.75 -13.94
N ILE A 24 15.60 -10.56 -12.88
CA ILE A 24 16.47 -11.75 -12.84
C ILE A 24 16.08 -12.73 -13.94
N GLN A 25 14.79 -13.03 -14.12
CA GLN A 25 14.34 -13.96 -15.16
C GLN A 25 14.65 -13.42 -16.57
N ASN A 26 14.45 -12.13 -16.81
CA ASN A 26 14.80 -11.51 -18.09
C ASN A 26 16.31 -11.60 -18.37
N LEU A 27 17.16 -11.27 -17.39
CA LEU A 27 18.61 -11.38 -17.53
C LEU A 27 19.06 -12.84 -17.73
N ARG A 28 18.42 -13.81 -17.07
CA ARG A 28 18.69 -15.23 -17.27
C ARG A 28 18.31 -15.68 -18.68
N ALA A 29 17.17 -15.23 -19.22
CA ALA A 29 16.77 -15.51 -20.60
C ALA A 29 17.74 -14.88 -21.62
N ASP A 30 18.22 -13.65 -21.36
CA ASP A 30 19.24 -13.00 -22.20
C ASP A 30 20.58 -13.75 -22.18
N LEU A 31 21.00 -14.22 -21.01
CA LEU A 31 22.19 -15.05 -20.84
C LEU A 31 22.06 -16.39 -21.57
N GLU A 32 20.92 -17.07 -21.41
CA GLU A 32 20.65 -18.35 -22.09
C GLU A 32 20.63 -18.17 -23.62
N TRP A 33 20.05 -17.07 -24.11
CA TRP A 33 20.09 -16.70 -25.51
C TRP A 33 21.54 -16.48 -25.98
N PHE A 34 22.34 -15.73 -25.22
CA PHE A 34 23.74 -15.45 -25.54
C PHE A 34 24.59 -16.72 -25.57
N GLU A 35 24.46 -17.59 -24.57
CA GLU A 35 25.22 -18.84 -24.46
C GLU A 35 24.87 -19.86 -25.57
N ARG A 36 23.65 -19.80 -26.10
CA ARG A 36 23.21 -20.64 -27.24
C ARG A 36 23.41 -20.00 -28.60
N PHE A 37 23.85 -18.73 -28.66
CA PHE A 37 23.96 -18.02 -29.92
C PHE A 37 25.19 -18.49 -30.71
N ASP A 38 24.96 -19.11 -31.85
CA ASP A 38 26.01 -19.50 -32.79
C ASP A 38 26.35 -18.33 -33.72
N GLN A 39 27.42 -17.62 -33.37
CA GLN A 39 27.92 -16.47 -34.12
C GLN A 39 28.36 -16.86 -35.54
N GLU A 40 28.97 -18.03 -35.72
CA GLU A 40 29.52 -18.47 -37.01
C GLU A 40 28.40 -18.82 -37.99
N SER A 41 27.38 -19.55 -37.51
CA SER A 41 26.18 -19.85 -38.29
C SER A 41 25.40 -18.59 -38.65
N ASN A 42 25.24 -17.65 -37.71
CA ASN A 42 24.57 -16.37 -37.97
C ASN A 42 25.33 -15.53 -39.01
N HIS A 43 26.67 -15.47 -38.91
CA HIS A 43 27.49 -14.73 -39.87
C HIS A 43 27.46 -15.37 -41.27
N SER A 44 27.56 -16.70 -41.34
CA SER A 44 27.51 -17.45 -42.59
C SER A 44 26.15 -17.27 -43.29
N ARG A 45 25.04 -17.33 -42.54
CA ARG A 45 23.70 -17.06 -43.05
C ARG A 45 23.54 -15.63 -43.53
N LEU A 46 24.06 -14.65 -42.77
CA LEU A 46 24.00 -13.24 -43.18
C LEU A 46 24.74 -13.01 -44.50
N ALA A 47 25.95 -13.56 -44.64
CA ALA A 47 26.73 -13.46 -45.86
C ALA A 47 26.05 -14.16 -47.05
N GLN A 48 25.41 -15.32 -46.82
CA GLN A 48 24.61 -16.00 -47.84
C GLN A 48 23.42 -15.13 -48.28
N MET A 49 22.63 -14.62 -47.33
CA MET A 49 21.46 -13.77 -47.61
C MET A 49 21.85 -12.48 -48.35
N GLN A 50 23.01 -11.89 -48.03
CA GLN A 50 23.55 -10.73 -48.75
C GLN A 50 23.86 -11.05 -50.21
N ARG A 51 24.48 -12.20 -50.49
CA ARG A 51 24.74 -12.67 -51.85
C ARG A 51 23.45 -12.94 -52.63
N GLU A 52 22.49 -13.62 -52.00
CA GLU A 52 21.19 -13.92 -52.61
C GLU A 52 20.40 -12.65 -52.92
N THR A 53 20.42 -11.67 -52.02
CA THR A 53 19.77 -10.37 -52.22
C THR A 53 20.42 -9.58 -53.35
N LEU A 54 21.75 -9.59 -53.44
CA LEU A 54 22.46 -8.96 -54.56
C LEU A 54 22.06 -9.62 -55.90
N ALA A 55 22.08 -10.96 -55.96
CA ALA A 55 21.69 -11.70 -57.15
C ALA A 55 20.22 -11.46 -57.53
N ALA A 56 19.31 -11.38 -56.55
CA ALA A 56 17.90 -11.07 -56.78
C ALA A 56 17.70 -9.64 -57.30
N ARG A 57 18.47 -8.65 -56.80
CA ARG A 57 18.47 -7.28 -57.33
C ARG A 57 18.96 -7.22 -58.77
N GLU A 58 20.02 -7.96 -59.11
CA GLU A 58 20.49 -8.07 -60.49
C GLU A 58 19.45 -8.72 -61.41
N GLN A 59 18.78 -9.78 -60.95
CA GLN A 59 17.69 -10.39 -61.72
C GLN A 59 16.52 -9.43 -61.91
N LEU A 60 16.14 -8.67 -60.87
CA LEU A 60 15.09 -7.68 -60.95
C LEU A 60 15.43 -6.62 -62.01
N ALA A 61 16.66 -6.09 -62.01
CA ALA A 61 17.12 -5.13 -63.01
C ALA A 61 17.04 -5.69 -64.45
N ARG A 62 17.40 -6.97 -64.65
CA ARG A 62 17.28 -7.64 -65.96
C ARG A 62 15.83 -7.81 -66.40
N VAL A 63 14.94 -8.17 -65.47
CA VAL A 63 13.50 -8.31 -65.76
C VAL A 63 12.90 -6.94 -66.08
N GLU A 64 13.26 -5.89 -65.36
CA GLU A 64 12.82 -4.52 -65.64
C GLU A 64 13.28 -4.02 -67.01
N GLN A 65 14.53 -4.32 -67.39
CA GLN A 65 15.03 -4.04 -68.73
C GLN A 65 14.26 -4.82 -69.80
N SER A 66 13.94 -6.09 -69.53
CA SER A 66 13.14 -6.94 -70.43
C SER A 66 11.70 -6.43 -70.58
N ILE A 67 11.07 -5.97 -69.50
CA ILE A 67 9.76 -5.31 -69.52
C ILE A 67 9.81 -4.05 -70.38
N LYS A 68 10.85 -3.22 -70.21
CA LYS A 68 11.03 -1.99 -70.99
C LYS A 68 11.20 -2.28 -72.48
N ALA A 69 12.04 -3.26 -72.83
CA ALA A 69 12.25 -3.69 -74.21
C ALA A 69 10.98 -4.27 -74.84
N SER A 70 10.31 -5.22 -74.17
CA SER A 70 9.06 -5.81 -74.67
C SER A 70 7.90 -4.81 -74.75
N ARG A 71 7.86 -3.76 -73.89
CA ARG A 71 6.92 -2.64 -74.05
C ARG A 71 7.20 -1.82 -75.30
N ALA A 72 8.48 -1.53 -75.60
CA ALA A 72 8.86 -0.80 -76.80
C ALA A 72 8.48 -1.60 -78.07
N GLU A 73 8.80 -2.90 -78.09
CA GLU A 73 8.41 -3.82 -79.17
C GLU A 73 6.88 -3.91 -79.32
N LEU A 74 6.14 -4.01 -78.21
CA LEU A 74 4.69 -4.01 -78.22
C LEU A 74 4.13 -2.73 -78.83
N ASN A 75 4.67 -1.56 -78.48
CA ASN A 75 4.22 -0.28 -79.02
C ASN A 75 4.49 -0.18 -80.52
N SER A 76 5.65 -0.64 -81.00
CA SER A 76 5.95 -0.70 -82.44
C SER A 76 5.04 -1.69 -83.17
N ALA A 77 4.81 -2.89 -82.61
CA ALA A 77 3.93 -3.90 -83.21
C ALA A 77 2.46 -3.45 -83.22
N LYS A 78 2.01 -2.74 -82.18
CA LYS A 78 0.67 -2.09 -82.15
C LYS A 78 0.53 -1.02 -83.22
N GLY A 79 1.56 -0.19 -83.43
CA GLY A 79 1.54 0.81 -84.51
C GLY A 79 1.45 0.20 -85.92
N VAL A 80 1.95 -1.03 -86.12
CA VAL A 80 1.83 -1.78 -87.37
C VAL A 80 0.49 -2.53 -87.46
N ALA A 81 -0.06 -2.97 -86.32
CA ALA A 81 -1.37 -3.63 -86.24
C ALA A 81 -2.55 -2.63 -86.33
N GLU A 82 -2.35 -1.37 -85.97
CA GLU A 82 -3.29 -0.26 -86.18
C GLU A 82 -3.39 0.05 -87.68
N ALA A 83 -4.38 -0.56 -88.33
CA ALA A 83 -4.69 -0.31 -89.72
C ALA A 83 -5.28 1.10 -89.90
N GLY A 84 -4.77 1.85 -90.89
CA GLY A 84 -5.46 3.00 -91.46
C GLY A 84 -6.81 2.62 -92.13
N TRP A 85 -7.48 3.62 -92.69
CA TRP A 85 -8.88 3.58 -93.19
C TRP A 85 -9.15 2.69 -94.43
N SER A 86 -8.38 1.62 -94.67
CA SER A 86 -8.51 0.76 -95.86
C SER A 86 -9.08 -0.63 -95.55
N PRO A 87 -10.22 -1.05 -96.15
CA PRO A 87 -10.83 -2.37 -95.93
C PRO A 87 -9.96 -3.57 -96.35
N LEU A 88 -9.05 -3.39 -97.32
CA LEU A 88 -8.14 -4.44 -97.79
C LEU A 88 -7.03 -4.77 -96.77
N HIS A 89 -6.68 -3.80 -95.91
CA HIS A 89 -5.75 -4.01 -94.80
C HIS A 89 -6.35 -4.80 -93.64
N TRP A 90 -7.68 -4.95 -93.58
CA TRP A 90 -8.35 -5.70 -92.51
C TRP A 90 -8.24 -7.22 -92.69
N PHE A 91 -8.00 -7.68 -93.92
CA PHE A 91 -7.88 -9.10 -94.26
C PHE A 91 -6.46 -9.50 -94.67
N SER A 92 -5.46 -8.63 -94.50
CA SER A 92 -4.07 -8.95 -94.86
C SER A 92 -3.46 -9.97 -93.89
N SER A 93 -2.67 -10.90 -94.44
CA SER A 93 -1.86 -11.84 -93.66
C SER A 93 -0.91 -11.12 -92.70
N GLU A 94 -0.41 -9.96 -93.10
CA GLU A 94 0.48 -9.09 -92.32
C GLU A 94 -0.17 -8.59 -91.03
N ARG A 95 -1.43 -8.16 -91.08
CA ARG A 95 -2.17 -7.72 -89.88
C ARG A 95 -2.43 -8.88 -88.92
N ARG A 96 -2.83 -10.06 -89.41
CA ARG A 96 -3.00 -11.25 -88.57
C ARG A 96 -1.70 -11.69 -87.90
N VAL A 97 -0.56 -11.52 -88.57
CA VAL A 97 0.77 -11.75 -87.99
C VAL A 97 1.08 -10.71 -86.92
N ALA A 98 0.80 -9.43 -87.17
CA ALA A 98 0.99 -8.36 -86.19
C ALA A 98 0.08 -8.52 -84.95
N GLU A 99 -1.18 -8.89 -85.12
CA GLU A 99 -2.12 -9.18 -84.01
C GLU A 99 -1.64 -10.37 -83.16
N ARG A 100 -1.12 -11.44 -83.78
CA ARG A 100 -0.49 -12.56 -83.06
C ARG A 100 0.80 -12.15 -82.35
N GLN A 101 1.60 -11.27 -82.94
CA GLN A 101 2.79 -10.72 -82.29
C GLN A 101 2.40 -9.88 -81.07
N VAL A 102 1.35 -9.05 -81.17
CA VAL A 102 0.83 -8.26 -80.05
C VAL A 102 0.35 -9.17 -78.91
N SER A 103 -0.42 -10.23 -79.20
CA SER A 103 -0.88 -11.16 -78.15
C SER A 103 0.29 -11.87 -77.48
N THR A 104 1.27 -12.34 -78.26
CA THR A 104 2.48 -13.00 -77.74
C THR A 104 3.30 -12.06 -76.85
N LEU A 105 3.45 -10.79 -77.26
CA LEU A 105 4.17 -9.77 -76.48
C LEU A 105 3.41 -9.37 -75.20
N GLN A 106 2.07 -9.39 -75.23
CA GLN A 106 1.24 -9.17 -74.02
C GLN A 106 1.40 -10.30 -73.00
N GLU A 107 1.36 -11.56 -73.45
CA GLU A 107 1.60 -12.72 -72.58
C GLU A 107 3.01 -12.67 -71.98
N ARG A 108 4.02 -12.35 -72.79
CA ARG A 108 5.40 -12.19 -72.33
C ARG A 108 5.55 -11.07 -71.29
N LEU A 109 4.87 -9.94 -71.50
CA LEU A 109 4.85 -8.84 -70.53
C LEU A 109 4.14 -9.22 -69.23
N ALA A 110 3.06 -9.99 -69.29
CA ALA A 110 2.38 -10.50 -68.10
C ALA A 110 3.28 -11.45 -67.30
N GLN A 111 4.00 -12.36 -67.97
CA GLN A 111 4.99 -13.24 -67.34
C GLN A 111 6.13 -12.45 -66.68
N PHE A 112 6.67 -11.43 -67.36
CA PHE A 112 7.72 -10.61 -66.77
C PHE A 112 7.23 -9.78 -65.58
N LYS A 113 6.01 -9.22 -65.62
CA LYS A 113 5.42 -8.53 -64.47
C LYS A 113 5.23 -9.44 -63.27
N SER A 114 4.67 -10.64 -63.48
CA SER A 114 4.52 -11.63 -62.41
C SER A 114 5.88 -12.02 -61.80
N ARG A 115 6.90 -12.20 -62.64
CA ARG A 115 8.28 -12.45 -62.17
C ARG A 115 8.87 -11.27 -61.41
N GLN A 116 8.59 -10.03 -61.84
CA GLN A 116 9.00 -8.82 -61.15
C GLN A 116 8.37 -8.76 -59.74
N GLU A 117 7.06 -8.96 -59.64
CA GLU A 117 6.34 -8.97 -58.36
C GLU A 117 6.89 -10.05 -57.41
N GLY A 118 7.14 -11.26 -57.91
CA GLY A 118 7.76 -12.33 -57.12
C GLY A 118 9.16 -11.97 -56.62
N LEU A 119 10.00 -11.37 -57.47
CA LEU A 119 11.34 -10.90 -57.09
C LEU A 119 11.30 -9.77 -56.06
N VAL A 120 10.38 -8.81 -56.20
CA VAL A 120 10.20 -7.71 -55.25
C VAL A 120 9.75 -8.24 -53.88
N SER A 121 8.79 -9.17 -53.85
CA SER A 121 8.35 -9.80 -52.59
C SER A 121 9.49 -10.57 -51.91
N GLY A 122 10.22 -11.40 -52.67
CA GLY A 122 11.35 -12.16 -52.14
C GLY A 122 12.50 -11.28 -51.64
N LEU A 123 12.74 -10.14 -52.30
CA LEU A 123 13.70 -9.13 -51.82
C LEU A 123 13.26 -8.52 -50.48
N GLY A 124 11.97 -8.19 -50.34
CA GLY A 124 11.44 -7.66 -49.08
C GLY A 124 11.58 -8.64 -47.91
N GLU A 125 11.38 -9.93 -48.13
CA GLU A 125 11.62 -10.98 -47.13
C GLU A 125 13.11 -11.13 -46.80
N SER A 126 13.97 -11.16 -47.83
CA SER A 126 15.42 -11.30 -47.66
C SER A 126 16.03 -10.11 -46.90
N GLU A 127 15.59 -8.89 -47.18
CA GLU A 127 16.04 -7.68 -46.47
C GLU A 127 15.61 -7.68 -45.00
N ARG A 128 14.38 -8.12 -44.69
CA ARG A 128 13.93 -8.27 -43.30
C ARG A 128 14.78 -9.29 -42.54
N GLU A 129 15.09 -10.42 -43.17
CA GLU A 129 15.93 -11.44 -42.54
C GLU A 129 17.36 -10.95 -42.34
N GLN A 130 17.94 -10.22 -43.29
CA GLN A 130 19.25 -9.58 -43.10
C GLN A 130 19.24 -8.60 -41.92
N LEU A 131 18.20 -7.77 -41.80
CA LEU A 131 18.06 -6.85 -40.67
C LEU A 131 17.99 -7.62 -39.35
N ARG A 132 17.23 -8.73 -39.30
CA ARG A 132 17.15 -9.60 -38.13
C ARG A 132 18.50 -10.21 -37.74
N LEU A 133 19.20 -10.84 -38.69
CA LEU A 133 20.51 -11.46 -38.48
C LEU A 133 21.56 -10.43 -38.06
N SER A 134 21.54 -9.24 -38.65
CA SER A 134 22.46 -8.15 -38.29
C SER A 134 22.17 -7.57 -36.90
N ALA A 135 20.90 -7.43 -36.52
CA ALA A 135 20.50 -7.00 -35.18
C ALA A 135 20.94 -8.02 -34.12
N ASN A 136 20.80 -9.32 -34.40
CA ASN A 136 21.28 -10.38 -33.52
C ASN A 136 22.80 -10.33 -33.33
N SER A 137 23.58 -10.13 -34.41
CA SER A 137 25.04 -9.97 -34.31
C SER A 137 25.42 -8.77 -33.43
N ARG A 138 24.74 -7.63 -33.60
CA ARG A 138 24.98 -6.43 -32.76
C ARG A 138 24.63 -6.68 -31.29
N ARG A 139 23.50 -7.35 -31.03
CA ARG A 139 23.09 -7.72 -29.68
C ARG A 139 24.13 -8.63 -29.02
N TYR A 140 24.62 -9.65 -29.72
CA TYR A 140 25.66 -10.54 -29.21
C TYR A 140 26.96 -9.79 -28.89
N GLN A 141 27.44 -8.93 -29.80
CA GLN A 141 28.66 -8.15 -29.60
C GLN A 141 28.57 -7.15 -28.45
N GLY A 142 27.37 -6.59 -28.21
CA GLY A 142 27.13 -5.62 -27.14
C GLY A 142 26.76 -6.23 -25.80
N PHE A 143 26.61 -7.55 -25.70
CA PHE A 143 26.19 -8.21 -24.47
C PHE A 143 27.38 -8.59 -23.59
N ASP A 144 27.44 -8.04 -22.38
CA ASP A 144 28.44 -8.40 -21.38
C ASP A 144 27.90 -9.50 -20.46
N SER A 145 28.31 -10.74 -20.75
CA SER A 145 27.90 -11.91 -19.97
C SER A 145 28.42 -11.90 -18.52
N LEU A 146 29.59 -11.32 -18.27
CA LEU A 146 30.16 -11.24 -16.92
C LEU A 146 29.39 -10.23 -16.09
N GLN A 147 29.09 -9.06 -16.66
CA GLN A 147 28.25 -8.05 -16.02
C GLN A 147 26.84 -8.59 -15.74
N ALA A 148 26.24 -9.31 -16.69
CA ALA A 148 24.92 -9.93 -16.49
C ALA A 148 24.94 -10.95 -15.34
N LYS A 149 25.94 -11.85 -15.28
CA LYS A 149 26.09 -12.83 -14.19
C LYS A 149 26.32 -12.17 -12.82
N ALA A 150 27.14 -11.11 -12.78
CA ALA A 150 27.36 -10.34 -11.56
C ALA A 150 26.08 -9.63 -11.11
N THR A 151 25.32 -9.05 -12.04
CA THR A 151 24.05 -8.37 -11.76
C THR A 151 23.01 -9.35 -11.22
N ILE A 152 22.86 -10.54 -11.82
CA ILE A 152 21.97 -11.58 -11.32
C ILE A 152 22.34 -11.96 -9.88
N THR A 153 23.63 -12.18 -9.61
CA THR A 153 24.11 -12.53 -8.26
C THR A 153 23.77 -11.43 -7.24
N GLN A 154 23.97 -10.16 -7.62
CA GLN A 154 23.61 -9.02 -6.78
C GLN A 154 22.10 -8.97 -6.52
N LEU A 155 21.27 -9.11 -7.56
CA LEU A 155 19.82 -9.10 -7.44
C LEU A 155 19.30 -10.28 -6.61
N ASP A 156 19.87 -11.48 -6.76
CA ASP A 156 19.53 -12.66 -5.93
C ASP A 156 19.84 -12.39 -4.45
N ASN A 157 20.98 -11.75 -4.13
CA ASN A 157 21.32 -11.34 -2.76
C ASN A 157 20.33 -10.29 -2.22
N ASP A 158 19.93 -9.33 -3.05
CA ASP A 158 18.92 -8.34 -2.67
C ASP A 158 17.56 -8.98 -2.40
N VAL A 159 17.16 -9.98 -3.20
CA VAL A 159 15.94 -10.77 -2.95
C VAL A 159 16.02 -11.48 -1.60
N GLN A 160 17.13 -12.15 -1.30
CA GLN A 160 17.30 -12.83 -0.01
C GLN A 160 17.21 -11.86 1.17
N ARG A 161 17.88 -10.70 1.06
CA ARG A 161 17.81 -9.63 2.07
C ARG A 161 16.38 -9.13 2.25
N LEU A 162 15.68 -8.81 1.17
CA LEU A 162 14.30 -8.32 1.21
C LEU A 162 13.33 -9.38 1.75
N GLN A 163 13.56 -10.67 1.46
CA GLN A 163 12.78 -11.77 2.03
C GLN A 163 12.95 -11.84 3.56
N GLY A 164 14.17 -11.73 4.07
CA GLY A 164 14.42 -11.67 5.51
C GLY A 164 13.67 -10.51 6.19
N VAL A 165 13.76 -9.31 5.61
CA VAL A 165 13.01 -8.13 6.11
C VAL A 165 11.50 -8.35 6.01
N ALA A 166 11.00 -8.93 4.92
CA ALA A 166 9.59 -9.20 4.74
C ALA A 166 9.06 -10.19 5.80
N ASP A 167 9.87 -11.16 6.22
CA ASP A 167 9.51 -12.10 7.28
C ASP A 167 9.43 -11.46 8.66
N GLU A 168 10.34 -10.56 8.99
CA GLU A 168 10.27 -9.76 10.22
C GLU A 168 9.03 -8.88 10.23
N VAL A 169 8.79 -8.14 9.14
CA VAL A 169 7.61 -7.28 8.99
C VAL A 169 6.32 -8.10 9.05
N ARG A 170 6.31 -9.32 8.49
CA ARG A 170 5.17 -10.24 8.58
C ARG A 170 4.89 -10.64 10.03
N LYS A 171 5.93 -10.98 10.81
CA LYS A 171 5.76 -11.29 12.24
C LYS A 171 5.23 -10.08 13.02
N ALA A 172 5.79 -8.89 12.79
CA ALA A 172 5.32 -7.65 13.40
C ALA A 172 3.86 -7.35 13.02
N SER A 173 3.48 -7.56 11.76
CA SER A 173 2.11 -7.38 11.27
C SER A 173 1.12 -8.35 11.94
N ALA A 174 1.51 -9.62 12.09
CA ALA A 174 0.70 -10.63 12.76
C ALA A 174 0.55 -10.33 14.26
N HIS A 175 1.61 -9.88 14.92
CA HIS A 175 1.57 -9.46 16.32
C HIS A 175 0.62 -8.26 16.52
N TRP A 176 0.73 -7.24 15.66
CA TRP A 176 -0.20 -6.11 15.68
C TRP A 176 -1.66 -6.55 15.51
N GLU A 177 -1.93 -7.46 14.56
CA GLU A 177 -3.28 -7.96 14.31
C GLU A 177 -3.84 -8.73 15.51
N ALA A 178 -3.00 -9.55 16.16
CA ALA A 178 -3.39 -10.32 17.35
C ALA A 178 -3.75 -9.42 18.55
N VAL A 179 -3.05 -8.30 18.72
CA VAL A 179 -3.20 -7.42 19.89
C VAL A 179 -4.18 -6.28 19.65
N ALA A 180 -4.11 -5.61 18.50
CA ALA A 180 -4.89 -4.41 18.19
C ALA A 180 -6.00 -4.63 17.16
N GLY A 181 -6.03 -5.76 16.45
CA GLY A 181 -6.93 -5.97 15.30
C GLY A 181 -8.42 -5.87 15.66
N GLU A 182 -8.85 -6.52 16.74
CA GLU A 182 -10.25 -6.47 17.20
C GLU A 182 -10.61 -5.08 17.74
N VAL A 183 -9.74 -4.49 18.57
CA VAL A 183 -9.95 -3.14 19.15
C VAL A 183 -10.10 -2.11 18.03
N TYR A 184 -9.26 -2.20 16.99
CA TYR A 184 -9.34 -1.36 15.81
C TYR A 184 -10.65 -1.53 15.05
N ARG A 185 -11.08 -2.77 14.78
CA ARG A 185 -12.36 -3.05 14.10
C ARG A 185 -13.53 -2.46 14.88
N ASN A 186 -13.56 -2.65 16.20
CA ASN A 186 -14.62 -2.14 17.06
C ASN A 186 -14.66 -0.62 17.09
N TRP A 187 -13.51 0.06 17.16
CA TRP A 187 -13.45 1.52 17.04
C TRP A 187 -13.94 1.99 15.67
N LYS A 188 -13.45 1.35 14.59
CA LYS A 188 -13.80 1.73 13.22
C LYS A 188 -15.30 1.60 12.96
N THR A 189 -15.93 0.52 13.39
CA THR A 189 -17.39 0.36 13.25
C THR A 189 -18.16 1.47 13.94
N THR A 190 -17.79 1.84 15.17
CA THR A 190 -18.45 2.94 15.89
C THR A 190 -18.19 4.29 15.23
N HIS A 191 -16.96 4.53 14.77
CA HIS A 191 -16.60 5.75 14.04
C HIS A 191 -17.40 5.90 12.74
N ASP A 192 -17.52 4.81 11.97
CA ASP A 192 -18.31 4.79 10.72
C ASP A 192 -19.81 5.00 11.00
N GLN A 193 -20.34 4.43 12.10
CA GLN A 193 -21.73 4.68 12.55
C GLN A 193 -21.96 6.13 12.98
N LEU A 194 -21.00 6.74 13.69
CA LEU A 194 -21.07 8.15 14.09
C LEU A 194 -21.13 9.03 12.85
N ARG A 195 -20.23 8.81 11.88
CA ARG A 195 -20.23 9.54 10.61
C ARG A 195 -21.51 9.36 9.80
N ALA A 196 -22.12 8.17 9.84
CA ALA A 196 -23.41 7.95 9.21
C ALA A 196 -24.52 8.74 9.92
N THR A 197 -24.51 8.76 11.25
CA THR A 197 -25.48 9.52 12.08
C THR A 197 -25.33 11.03 11.88
N GLU A 198 -24.12 11.54 11.75
CA GLU A 198 -23.85 12.96 11.44
C GLU A 198 -24.44 13.36 10.08
N ARG A 199 -24.33 12.48 9.06
CA ARG A 199 -24.99 12.72 7.76
C ARG A 199 -26.51 12.70 7.88
N ASP A 200 -27.05 11.76 8.65
CA ASP A 200 -28.50 11.69 8.90
C ASP A 200 -29.02 12.96 9.60
N ILE A 201 -28.23 13.57 10.50
CA ILE A 201 -28.55 14.85 11.13
C ILE A 201 -28.61 15.97 10.08
N ILE A 202 -27.61 16.08 9.22
CA ILE A 202 -27.56 17.08 8.13
C ILE A 202 -28.76 16.91 7.18
N ASP A 203 -29.09 15.67 6.81
CA ASP A 203 -30.25 15.37 5.96
C ASP A 203 -31.56 15.79 6.64
N ALA A 204 -31.71 15.51 7.95
CA ALA A 204 -32.89 15.92 8.71
C ALA A 204 -33.03 17.45 8.81
N GLU A 205 -31.93 18.17 9.05
CA GLU A 205 -31.89 19.64 9.05
C GLU A 205 -32.26 20.22 7.67
N CYS A 206 -31.83 19.58 6.57
CA CYS A 206 -32.25 19.96 5.22
C CYS A 206 -33.77 19.85 5.05
N PHE A 207 -34.40 18.76 5.51
CA PHE A 207 -35.86 18.61 5.43
C PHE A 207 -36.60 19.61 6.32
N ILE A 208 -36.08 19.97 7.49
CA ILE A 208 -36.65 21.04 8.34
C ILE A 208 -36.61 22.38 7.58
N ASN A 209 -35.47 22.72 7.00
CA ASN A 209 -35.33 23.94 6.20
C ASN A 209 -36.27 23.95 4.99
N GLN A 210 -36.50 22.81 4.35
CA GLN A 210 -37.49 22.71 3.27
C GLN A 210 -38.93 22.93 3.76
N LEU A 211 -39.28 22.38 4.93
CA LEU A 211 -40.60 22.58 5.54
C LEU A 211 -40.85 24.04 5.92
N ASP A 212 -39.83 24.72 6.46
CA ASP A 212 -39.90 26.13 6.86
C ASP A 212 -40.06 27.07 5.67
N ASN A 213 -39.43 26.74 4.53
CA ASN A 213 -39.48 27.53 3.29
C ASN A 213 -40.60 27.13 2.33
N ALA A 214 -41.37 26.07 2.63
CA ALA A 214 -42.41 25.54 1.76
C ALA A 214 -43.56 26.54 1.55
N GLN A 215 -43.86 26.83 0.29
CA GLN A 215 -44.89 27.82 -0.10
C GLN A 215 -46.30 27.22 -0.17
N SER A 216 -46.43 25.89 -0.20
CA SER A 216 -47.71 25.20 -0.30
C SER A 216 -47.82 23.98 0.61
N SER A 217 -49.05 23.52 0.86
CA SER A 217 -49.32 22.26 1.58
C SER A 217 -48.83 21.03 0.81
N PHE A 218 -48.74 21.12 -0.52
CA PHE A 218 -48.16 20.09 -1.37
C PHE A 218 -46.65 19.97 -1.15
N ASP A 219 -45.91 21.08 -1.14
CA ASP A 219 -44.45 21.10 -0.89
C ASP A 219 -44.11 20.56 0.50
N LYS A 220 -44.92 20.90 1.51
CA LYS A 220 -44.77 20.34 2.87
C LYS A 220 -44.96 18.83 2.89
N ARG A 221 -45.96 18.33 2.16
CA ARG A 221 -46.20 16.88 2.05
C ARG A 221 -45.04 16.18 1.34
N MET A 222 -44.50 16.78 0.28
CA MET A 222 -43.35 16.25 -0.45
C MET A 222 -42.12 16.11 0.46
N ALA A 223 -41.80 17.14 1.26
CA ALA A 223 -40.70 17.08 2.22
C ALA A 223 -40.90 15.97 3.29
N HIS A 224 -42.13 15.77 3.77
CA HIS A 224 -42.45 14.66 4.68
C HIS A 224 -42.32 13.27 4.02
N ASP A 225 -42.74 13.14 2.76
CA ASP A 225 -42.64 11.89 2.00
C ASP A 225 -41.16 11.56 1.66
N GLU A 226 -40.35 12.57 1.31
CA GLU A 226 -38.91 12.42 1.09
C GLU A 226 -38.15 12.04 2.38
N CYS A 227 -38.52 12.66 3.51
CA CYS A 227 -38.00 12.29 4.82
C CYS A 227 -38.29 10.83 5.16
N GLU A 228 -39.53 10.37 4.93
CA GLU A 228 -39.90 8.95 5.15
C GLU A 228 -39.17 8.01 4.20
N ASN A 229 -38.96 8.39 2.95
CA ASN A 229 -38.18 7.60 2.00
C ASN A 229 -36.71 7.48 2.41
N ARG A 230 -36.11 8.55 2.96
CA ARG A 230 -34.71 8.59 3.38
C ARG A 230 -34.44 7.81 4.67
N PHE A 231 -35.34 7.93 5.65
CA PHE A 231 -35.13 7.40 7.02
C PHE A 231 -35.98 6.15 7.34
N GLY A 232 -36.89 5.76 6.45
CA GLY A 232 -37.73 4.58 6.57
C GLY A 232 -39.16 4.87 7.04
N VAL A 233 -40.02 3.88 6.84
CA VAL A 233 -41.46 3.95 7.12
C VAL A 233 -41.73 4.40 8.56
N GLY A 234 -42.61 5.39 8.73
CA GLY A 234 -42.97 5.97 10.02
C GLY A 234 -42.07 7.13 10.49
N GLN A 235 -41.00 7.46 9.75
CA GLN A 235 -40.11 8.59 10.03
C GLN A 235 -40.47 9.84 9.20
N ARG A 236 -41.75 10.16 9.12
CA ARG A 236 -42.26 11.33 8.36
C ARG A 236 -41.92 12.68 8.99
N SER A 237 -41.55 12.74 10.27
CA SER A 237 -41.31 14.00 10.99
C SER A 237 -39.81 14.28 11.10
N PRO A 238 -39.27 15.26 10.34
CA PRO A 238 -37.85 15.61 10.39
C PRO A 238 -37.37 16.00 11.79
N ASP A 239 -38.16 16.76 12.56
CA ASP A 239 -37.83 17.11 13.96
C ASP A 239 -37.66 15.89 14.87
N ARG A 240 -38.51 14.88 14.70
CA ARG A 240 -38.43 13.65 15.49
C ARG A 240 -37.19 12.85 15.13
N VAL A 241 -36.90 12.75 13.82
CA VAL A 241 -35.67 12.11 13.31
C VAL A 241 -34.44 12.83 13.85
N LEU A 242 -34.41 14.16 13.77
CA LEU A 242 -33.31 14.99 14.25
C LEU A 242 -33.03 14.74 15.75
N LYS A 243 -34.06 14.79 16.60
CA LYS A 243 -33.91 14.56 18.05
C LYS A 243 -33.40 13.15 18.36
N ASP A 244 -33.94 12.13 17.68
CA ASP A 244 -33.50 10.74 17.84
C ASP A 244 -32.02 10.56 17.43
N ARG A 245 -31.65 11.11 16.27
CA ARG A 245 -30.28 11.05 15.75
C ARG A 245 -29.28 11.83 16.59
N GLN A 246 -29.65 13.01 17.10
CA GLN A 246 -28.82 13.77 18.05
C GLN A 246 -28.60 13.02 19.37
N PHE A 247 -29.61 12.32 19.89
CA PHE A 247 -29.44 11.47 21.07
C PHE A 247 -28.50 10.30 20.78
N HIS A 248 -28.67 9.65 19.62
CA HIS A 248 -27.82 8.55 19.18
C HIS A 248 -26.36 9.00 18.98
N GLN A 249 -26.14 10.18 18.38
CA GLN A 249 -24.83 10.80 18.19
C GLN A 249 -24.11 10.95 19.53
N ARG A 250 -24.73 11.57 20.54
CA ARG A 250 -24.11 11.75 21.88
C ARG A 250 -23.72 10.42 22.53
N LYS A 251 -24.48 9.36 22.29
CA LYS A 251 -24.13 8.00 22.77
C LYS A 251 -22.92 7.46 22.02
N LEU A 252 -22.93 7.54 20.68
CA LEU A 252 -21.85 7.06 19.83
C LEU A 252 -20.54 7.82 20.06
N GLU A 253 -20.57 9.14 20.26
CA GLU A 253 -19.40 9.96 20.60
C GLU A 253 -18.70 9.45 21.87
N ARG A 254 -19.48 9.18 22.92
CA ARG A 254 -18.94 8.65 24.19
C ARG A 254 -18.36 7.25 24.01
N GLU A 255 -18.99 6.41 23.20
CA GLU A 255 -18.48 5.06 22.92
C GLU A 255 -17.24 5.09 22.04
N GLU A 256 -17.21 5.94 21.00
CA GLU A 256 -16.08 6.13 20.11
C GLU A 256 -14.87 6.58 20.91
N GLU A 257 -15.05 7.59 21.78
CA GLU A 257 -13.96 8.12 22.59
C GLU A 257 -13.37 7.06 23.53
N LYS A 258 -14.21 6.24 24.17
CA LYS A 258 -13.75 5.10 24.98
C LYS A 258 -12.96 4.08 24.16
N ARG A 259 -13.47 3.71 22.98
CA ARG A 259 -12.82 2.72 22.08
C ARG A 259 -11.52 3.27 21.50
N LYS A 260 -11.49 4.56 21.16
CA LYS A 260 -10.33 5.28 20.65
C LYS A 260 -9.22 5.35 21.68
N ARG A 261 -9.55 5.65 22.95
CA ARG A 261 -8.59 5.59 24.05
C ARG A 261 -8.00 4.19 24.22
N ARG A 262 -8.86 3.16 24.31
CA ARG A 262 -8.39 1.77 24.39
C ARG A 262 -7.48 1.39 23.21
N LEU A 263 -7.83 1.79 22.00
CA LEU A 263 -7.01 1.54 20.81
C LEU A 263 -5.65 2.24 20.90
N ARG A 264 -5.62 3.49 21.35
CA ARG A 264 -4.39 4.26 21.57
C ARG A 264 -3.48 3.56 22.56
N ASP A 265 -4.00 3.15 23.72
CA ASP A 265 -3.24 2.44 24.75
C ASP A 265 -2.69 1.12 24.22
N THR A 266 -3.50 0.37 23.48
CA THR A 266 -3.08 -0.89 22.85
C THR A 266 -1.92 -0.68 21.87
N ILE A 267 -1.96 0.41 21.08
CA ILE A 267 -0.91 0.71 20.09
C ILE A 267 0.37 1.18 20.77
N ARG A 268 0.27 2.03 21.81
CA ARG A 268 1.41 2.48 22.62
C ARG A 268 2.20 1.31 23.20
N LEU A 269 1.49 0.30 23.71
CA LEU A 269 2.12 -0.93 24.19
C LEU A 269 2.84 -1.70 23.07
N LEU A 270 2.20 -1.83 21.91
CA LEU A 270 2.79 -2.52 20.76
C LEU A 270 4.06 -1.82 20.25
N GLU A 271 4.09 -0.49 20.32
CA GLU A 271 5.20 0.33 19.85
C GLU A 271 6.30 0.50 20.91
N ASN A 272 6.14 -0.10 22.10
CA ASN A 272 7.06 0.02 23.25
C ASN A 272 7.42 1.47 23.57
N GLU A 273 6.45 2.39 23.41
CA GLU A 273 6.66 3.82 23.71
C GLU A 273 6.86 4.08 25.21
N ILE A 274 6.49 3.13 26.08
CA ILE A 274 6.60 3.27 27.53
C ILE A 274 7.93 2.67 28.01
N ARG A 275 8.86 3.53 28.43
CA ARG A 275 10.15 3.09 29.00
C ARG A 275 10.20 3.20 30.51
N ASN A 276 9.60 4.25 31.07
CA ASN A 276 9.66 4.53 32.51
C ASN A 276 8.26 4.68 33.11
N LEU A 277 8.13 4.28 34.37
CA LEU A 277 6.90 4.38 35.17
C LEU A 277 7.17 5.13 36.47
N VAL A 278 6.41 6.20 36.71
CA VAL A 278 6.38 6.94 37.97
C VAL A 278 5.12 6.52 38.73
N VAL A 279 5.30 5.76 39.79
CA VAL A 279 4.21 5.20 40.59
C VAL A 279 3.94 6.11 41.77
N ASP A 280 2.71 6.59 41.88
CA ASP A 280 2.19 7.19 43.11
C ASP A 280 1.98 6.08 44.15
N GLY A 281 2.97 5.95 45.04
CA GLY A 281 3.03 4.89 46.03
C GLY A 281 1.93 5.00 47.08
N ASN A 282 1.50 6.21 47.46
CA ASN A 282 0.44 6.35 48.47
C ASN A 282 -0.89 5.83 47.95
N ASN A 283 -1.19 6.10 46.67
CA ASN A 283 -2.45 5.69 46.05
C ASN A 283 -2.67 4.16 46.13
N LEU A 284 -1.59 3.39 45.97
CA LEU A 284 -1.60 1.93 46.00
C LEU A 284 -1.53 1.33 47.42
N CYS A 285 -1.35 2.15 48.45
CA CYS A 285 -1.37 1.69 49.85
C CYS A 285 -2.78 1.62 50.45
N TYR A 286 -3.82 1.91 49.65
CA TYR A 286 -5.22 1.91 50.11
C TYR A 286 -6.10 0.98 49.26
N LEU A 287 -6.97 0.23 49.93
CA LEU A 287 -8.06 -0.53 49.33
C LEU A 287 -9.38 0.22 49.50
N ASN A 288 -10.14 0.36 48.41
CA ASN A 288 -11.50 0.89 48.47
C ASN A 288 -12.46 -0.21 48.97
N GLU A 289 -13.22 0.08 50.03
CA GLU A 289 -14.23 -0.80 50.62
C GLU A 289 -15.65 -0.34 50.31
N ALA A 290 -16.63 -1.21 50.56
CA ALA A 290 -18.05 -0.90 50.38
C ALA A 290 -18.44 0.35 51.21
N GLY A 291 -19.18 1.27 50.59
CA GLY A 291 -19.57 2.53 51.21
C GLY A 291 -18.54 3.66 51.10
N GLY A 292 -17.53 3.54 50.23
CA GLY A 292 -16.58 4.62 49.92
C GLY A 292 -15.48 4.83 50.95
N LYS A 293 -15.31 3.91 51.90
CA LYS A 293 -14.22 3.94 52.88
C LYS A 293 -12.93 3.43 52.24
N ARG A 294 -11.80 4.03 52.61
CA ARG A 294 -10.46 3.57 52.22
C ARG A 294 -9.78 2.92 53.42
N ARG A 295 -9.35 1.66 53.28
CA ARG A 295 -8.56 0.96 54.29
C ARG A 295 -7.09 0.96 53.88
N PHE A 296 -6.22 1.33 54.80
CA PHE A 296 -4.77 1.22 54.59
C PHE A 296 -4.37 -0.26 54.60
N ILE A 297 -3.69 -0.69 53.55
CA ILE A 297 -3.19 -2.06 53.36
C ILE A 297 -1.65 -2.12 53.35
N GLY A 298 -0.99 -1.00 53.67
CA GLY A 298 0.46 -0.91 53.66
C GLY A 298 1.05 -1.14 52.27
N LEU A 299 2.22 -1.75 52.23
CA LEU A 299 3.01 -1.93 51.00
C LEU A 299 2.72 -3.25 50.26
N GLU A 300 1.68 -4.01 50.62
CA GLU A 300 1.42 -5.35 50.07
C GLU A 300 1.33 -5.36 48.54
N VAL A 301 0.50 -4.47 47.97
CA VAL A 301 0.36 -4.28 46.52
C VAL A 301 1.69 -3.92 45.86
N LEU A 302 2.40 -2.96 46.45
CA LEU A 302 3.65 -2.45 45.88
C LEU A 302 4.74 -3.52 45.87
N LYS A 303 4.80 -4.39 46.90
CA LYS A 303 5.78 -5.47 47.01
C LYS A 303 5.69 -6.49 45.87
N THR A 304 4.50 -6.73 45.32
CA THR A 304 4.33 -7.64 44.19
C THR A 304 4.37 -6.92 42.85
N LEU A 305 3.78 -5.72 42.78
CA LEU A 305 3.66 -4.95 41.54
C LEU A 305 4.99 -4.36 41.07
N VAL A 306 5.77 -3.74 41.97
CA VAL A 306 7.01 -3.04 41.60
C VAL A 306 8.06 -3.98 40.99
N PRO A 307 8.36 -5.17 41.55
CA PRO A 307 9.26 -6.11 40.89
C PRO A 307 8.79 -6.53 39.49
N HIS A 308 7.48 -6.76 39.32
CA HIS A 308 6.92 -7.15 38.03
C HIS A 308 7.07 -6.04 36.99
N LEU A 309 6.78 -4.79 37.36
CA LEU A 309 6.96 -3.63 36.49
C LEU A 309 8.44 -3.39 36.16
N ALA A 310 9.33 -3.51 37.16
CA ALA A 310 10.76 -3.25 36.99
C ALA A 310 11.49 -4.28 36.10
N ALA A 311 10.86 -5.43 35.82
CA ALA A 311 11.40 -6.40 34.85
C ALA A 311 11.42 -5.86 33.41
N THR A 312 10.53 -4.91 33.11
CA THR A 312 10.34 -4.37 31.76
C THR A 312 10.61 -2.87 31.69
N TYR A 313 10.31 -2.11 32.76
CA TYR A 313 10.33 -0.65 32.77
C TYR A 313 11.29 -0.10 33.82
N GLY A 314 11.80 1.12 33.60
CA GLY A 314 12.43 1.88 34.67
C GLY A 314 11.38 2.39 35.66
N VAL A 315 11.42 1.97 36.92
CA VAL A 315 10.37 2.33 37.91
C VAL A 315 10.89 3.36 38.93
N THR A 316 10.14 4.45 39.08
CA THR A 316 10.30 5.42 40.17
C THR A 316 9.05 5.40 41.05
N LEU A 317 9.21 5.13 42.34
CA LEU A 317 8.14 5.12 43.32
C LEU A 317 8.18 6.42 44.13
N VAL A 318 7.08 7.16 44.14
CA VAL A 318 6.98 8.44 44.82
C VAL A 318 5.98 8.35 45.96
N PHE A 319 6.36 8.82 47.14
CA PHE A 319 5.50 8.86 48.32
C PHE A 319 5.38 10.27 48.89
N ASP A 320 4.24 10.52 49.52
CA ASP A 320 3.98 11.68 50.33
C ASP A 320 4.80 11.65 51.61
N PRO A 321 5.03 12.82 52.25
CA PRO A 321 5.83 12.89 53.47
C PRO A 321 5.23 12.08 54.63
N GLY A 322 3.91 11.88 54.63
CA GLY A 322 3.17 11.19 55.69
C GLY A 322 3.44 9.68 55.75
N ILE A 323 3.93 9.06 54.67
CA ILE A 323 4.11 7.60 54.60
C ILE A 323 5.07 7.08 55.69
N ARG A 324 6.09 7.88 56.03
CA ARG A 324 7.11 7.54 57.04
C ARG A 324 6.47 7.24 58.40
N ARG A 325 5.49 8.06 58.79
CA ARG A 325 4.78 7.90 60.06
C ARG A 325 3.78 6.76 60.02
N GLN A 326 3.15 6.50 58.88
CA GLN A 326 2.18 5.42 58.73
C GLN A 326 2.83 4.04 58.75
N LEU A 327 4.02 3.91 58.17
CA LEU A 327 4.76 2.65 58.10
C LEU A 327 5.81 2.49 59.21
N ASP A 328 6.11 3.54 59.96
CA ASP A 328 7.22 3.63 60.92
C ASP A 328 8.58 3.29 60.25
N MET A 329 8.83 3.90 59.08
CA MET A 329 10.01 3.64 58.24
C MET A 329 10.71 4.93 57.81
N CYS A 330 12.04 4.88 57.73
CA CYS A 330 12.87 5.93 57.12
C CYS A 330 13.06 5.68 55.62
N ASP A 331 13.54 6.70 54.89
CA ASP A 331 13.71 6.66 53.43
C ASP A 331 14.62 5.51 52.98
N ASN A 332 15.71 5.26 53.71
CA ASN A 332 16.63 4.15 53.42
C ASN A 332 15.95 2.79 53.59
N ALA A 333 15.07 2.65 54.59
CA ALA A 333 14.31 1.42 54.80
C ALA A 333 13.30 1.21 53.67
N LEU A 334 12.61 2.27 53.23
CA LEU A 334 11.69 2.20 52.08
C LEU A 334 12.43 1.87 50.78
N GLN A 335 13.59 2.49 50.52
CA GLN A 335 14.42 2.19 49.36
C GLN A 335 14.93 0.74 49.38
N ALA A 336 15.28 0.20 50.56
CA ALA A 336 15.72 -1.18 50.70
C ALA A 336 14.61 -2.22 50.42
N MET A 337 13.33 -1.85 50.57
CA MET A 337 12.21 -2.73 50.22
C MET A 337 12.00 -2.86 48.71
N PHE A 338 12.48 -1.89 47.93
CA PHE A 338 12.30 -1.83 46.48
C PHE A 338 13.64 -1.55 45.78
N PRO A 339 14.65 -2.44 45.90
CA PRO A 339 15.98 -2.21 45.34
C PRO A 339 16.00 -2.06 43.82
N GLN A 340 14.99 -2.61 43.13
CA GLN A 340 14.80 -2.55 41.69
C GLN A 340 14.16 -1.25 41.19
N ALA A 341 13.72 -0.37 42.10
CA ALA A 341 13.09 0.90 41.77
C ALA A 341 13.78 2.06 42.49
N ARG A 342 13.67 3.26 41.92
CA ARG A 342 14.07 4.48 42.61
C ARG A 342 12.96 4.93 43.55
N VAL A 343 13.21 5.03 44.85
CA VAL A 343 12.21 5.49 45.82
C VAL A 343 12.46 6.94 46.19
N LEU A 344 11.43 7.78 46.06
CA LEU A 344 11.45 9.20 46.40
C LEU A 344 10.36 9.50 47.42
N VAL A 345 10.73 9.99 48.60
CA VAL A 345 9.78 10.44 49.61
C VAL A 345 9.81 11.96 49.69
N MET A 346 8.68 12.60 49.44
CA MET A 346 8.61 14.06 49.37
C MET A 346 8.96 14.73 50.70
N PRO A 347 9.51 15.96 50.64
CA PRO A 347 9.75 16.76 51.83
C PRO A 347 8.41 17.22 52.44
N PRO A 348 8.33 17.46 53.77
CA PRO A 348 7.08 17.79 54.48
C PRO A 348 6.29 18.98 53.94
N THR A 349 6.92 19.85 53.15
CA THR A 349 6.34 21.06 52.56
C THR A 349 5.68 20.82 51.20
N LEU A 350 5.74 19.62 50.66
CA LEU A 350 5.32 19.31 49.30
C LEU A 350 4.52 18.00 49.27
N THR A 351 3.39 18.00 48.56
CA THR A 351 2.63 16.78 48.24
C THR A 351 3.25 16.09 47.03
N ALA A 352 2.98 14.79 46.88
CA ALA A 352 3.49 13.97 45.79
C ALA A 352 2.84 14.29 44.44
N ASP A 353 1.63 14.88 44.40
CA ASP A 353 0.85 15.09 43.18
C ASP A 353 1.63 15.83 42.08
N HIS A 354 2.18 17.00 42.40
CA HIS A 354 2.95 17.79 41.44
C HIS A 354 4.28 17.11 41.04
N PRO A 355 5.13 16.62 41.97
CA PRO A 355 6.34 15.85 41.66
C PRO A 355 6.13 14.61 40.78
N VAL A 356 5.05 13.86 41.03
CA VAL A 356 4.71 12.67 40.25
C VAL A 356 4.48 13.05 38.79
N LEU A 357 3.72 14.12 38.54
CA LEU A 357 3.49 14.63 37.19
C LEU A 357 4.76 15.27 36.58
N ALA A 358 5.48 16.07 37.37
CA ALA A 358 6.70 16.75 36.92
C ALA A 358 7.81 15.77 36.51
N ALA A 359 7.88 14.59 37.14
CA ALA A 359 8.82 13.54 36.76
C ALA A 359 8.56 12.99 35.35
N ALA A 360 7.33 13.14 34.83
CA ALA A 360 6.93 12.71 33.50
C ALA A 360 6.81 13.88 32.49
N GLU A 361 7.11 15.12 32.89
CA GLU A 361 6.83 16.32 32.08
C GLU A 361 7.68 16.38 30.80
N PHE A 362 8.98 16.08 30.91
CA PHE A 362 9.95 16.26 29.83
C PHE A 362 10.21 15.00 28.98
N ASP A 363 9.83 13.84 29.48
CA ASP A 363 10.03 12.57 28.79
C ASP A 363 8.68 11.96 28.39
N VAL A 364 8.44 11.91 27.08
CA VAL A 364 7.21 11.36 26.48
C VAL A 364 7.08 9.85 26.70
N GLU A 365 8.18 9.15 26.96
CA GLU A 365 8.21 7.71 27.22
C GLU A 365 8.02 7.37 28.72
N THR A 366 7.87 8.38 29.57
CA THR A 366 7.60 8.21 31.01
C THR A 366 6.11 8.34 31.31
N TYR A 367 5.54 7.38 32.04
CA TYR A 367 4.10 7.35 32.36
C TYR A 367 3.89 7.36 33.87
N VAL A 368 2.77 7.93 34.31
CA VAL A 368 2.40 7.99 35.73
C VAL A 368 1.42 6.88 36.05
N ILE A 369 1.58 6.19 37.17
CA ILE A 369 0.58 5.25 37.70
C ILE A 369 -0.07 5.88 38.94
N SER A 370 -1.34 6.26 38.82
CA SER A 370 -2.16 6.76 39.94
C SER A 370 -3.64 6.65 39.62
N ASN A 371 -4.50 6.54 40.65
CA ASN A 371 -5.95 6.66 40.50
C ASN A 371 -6.46 8.09 40.68
N ASP A 372 -5.58 9.05 40.95
CA ASP A 372 -5.97 10.45 40.88
C ASP A 372 -6.17 10.88 39.42
N HIS A 373 -7.16 11.74 39.21
CA HIS A 373 -7.43 12.37 37.93
C HIS A 373 -6.65 13.68 37.74
N TYR A 374 -6.00 14.19 38.79
CA TYR A 374 -5.19 15.41 38.76
C TYR A 374 -5.94 16.59 38.14
N SER A 375 -7.21 16.78 38.53
CA SER A 375 -8.08 17.82 37.96
C SER A 375 -7.55 19.23 38.12
N ASP A 376 -6.66 19.44 39.09
CA ASP A 376 -6.03 20.72 39.40
C ASP A 376 -4.79 21.02 38.53
N TYR A 377 -4.32 20.02 37.76
CA TYR A 377 -3.13 20.11 36.88
C TYR A 377 -3.42 19.70 35.43
N PRO A 378 -4.45 20.27 34.77
CA PRO A 378 -4.84 19.86 33.42
C PRO A 378 -3.81 20.24 32.34
N ASP A 379 -2.91 21.16 32.64
CA ASP A 379 -1.89 21.72 31.75
C ASP A 379 -0.60 20.88 31.68
N MET A 380 -0.33 20.06 32.71
CA MET A 380 0.82 19.17 32.77
C MET A 380 0.79 18.16 31.62
N ALA A 381 1.95 17.90 31.01
CA ALA A 381 2.06 17.08 29.81
C ALA A 381 1.48 15.67 30.03
N ALA A 382 1.76 15.05 31.17
CA ALA A 382 1.27 13.70 31.49
C ALA A 382 -0.26 13.60 31.55
N VAL A 383 -0.95 14.67 31.98
CA VAL A 383 -2.41 14.72 32.04
C VAL A 383 -2.98 15.04 30.64
N ARG A 384 -2.45 16.08 29.99
CA ARG A 384 -2.88 16.53 28.66
C ARG A 384 -2.75 15.44 27.59
N GLU A 385 -1.74 14.58 27.70
CA GLU A 385 -1.41 13.56 26.71
C GLU A 385 -1.96 12.16 27.06
N ASP A 386 -2.82 12.06 28.09
CA ASP A 386 -3.35 10.81 28.61
C ASP A 386 -2.23 9.80 28.94
N ARG A 387 -1.20 10.23 29.68
CA ARG A 387 -0.08 9.39 30.16
C ARG A 387 -0.21 9.00 31.64
N VAL A 388 -1.38 9.23 32.24
CA VAL A 388 -1.75 8.73 33.57
C VAL A 388 -2.46 7.39 33.42
N LEU A 389 -1.86 6.35 33.96
CA LEU A 389 -2.34 4.98 33.99
C LEU A 389 -3.03 4.70 35.32
N HIS A 390 -4.22 4.11 35.24
CA HIS A 390 -5.04 3.83 36.40
C HIS A 390 -4.91 2.38 36.84
N THR A 391 -5.02 2.17 38.15
CA THR A 391 -4.92 0.85 38.77
C THR A 391 -6.26 0.42 39.35
N VAL A 392 -6.52 -0.87 39.34
CA VAL A 392 -7.66 -1.46 40.02
C VAL A 392 -7.12 -2.40 41.09
N VAL A 393 -7.24 -1.97 42.34
CA VAL A 393 -6.86 -2.76 43.50
C VAL A 393 -8.10 -3.52 43.98
N HIS A 394 -8.10 -4.83 43.75
CA HIS A 394 -9.07 -5.77 44.30
C HIS A 394 -8.56 -6.35 45.62
N ARG A 395 -9.38 -7.13 46.33
CA ARG A 395 -9.01 -7.70 47.63
C ARG A 395 -7.69 -8.48 47.62
N ASP A 396 -7.48 -9.28 46.57
CA ASP A 396 -6.37 -10.24 46.48
C ASP A 396 -5.54 -10.06 45.19
N SER A 397 -5.77 -8.97 44.44
CA SER A 397 -5.04 -8.71 43.19
C SER A 397 -5.06 -7.25 42.79
N VAL A 398 -4.03 -6.82 42.07
CA VAL A 398 -3.93 -5.50 41.46
C VAL A 398 -3.87 -5.64 39.94
N GLN A 399 -4.55 -4.73 39.26
CA GLN A 399 -4.57 -4.67 37.81
C GLN A 399 -4.13 -3.30 37.31
N ILE A 400 -3.36 -3.29 36.23
CA ILE A 400 -3.14 -2.10 35.39
C ILE A 400 -3.61 -2.47 33.98
N PRO A 401 -4.90 -2.24 33.67
CA PRO A 401 -5.48 -2.68 32.40
C PRO A 401 -4.71 -2.17 31.17
N GLN A 402 -4.24 -0.92 31.23
CA GLN A 402 -3.49 -0.25 30.17
C GLN A 402 -2.13 -0.91 29.90
N LEU A 403 -1.57 -1.64 30.87
CA LEU A 403 -0.32 -2.40 30.72
C LEU A 403 -0.55 -3.91 30.60
N GLN A 404 -1.82 -4.36 30.60
CA GLN A 404 -2.21 -5.77 30.66
C GLN A 404 -1.59 -6.52 31.86
N VAL A 405 -1.36 -5.81 32.97
CA VAL A 405 -0.80 -6.38 34.19
C VAL A 405 -1.95 -6.83 35.09
N LEU A 406 -1.87 -8.07 35.57
CA LEU A 406 -2.71 -8.64 36.63
C LEU A 406 -1.80 -9.40 37.58
N GLN A 407 -1.68 -8.94 38.83
CA GLN A 407 -0.82 -9.55 39.84
C GLN A 407 -1.60 -9.87 41.12
N PRO A 408 -1.52 -11.09 41.64
CA PRO A 408 -2.00 -11.39 42.99
C PRO A 408 -1.08 -10.73 44.04
N TYR A 409 -1.60 -10.40 45.22
CA TYR A 409 -0.81 -9.83 46.31
C TYR A 409 -1.25 -10.27 47.69
#